data_AF-A0A8D2JLL5-F1
#
_entry.id   AF-A0A8D2JLL5-F1
#
_cell.length_a   1.000
_cell.length_b   1.000
_cell.length_c   1.000
_cell.angle_alpha   90.00
_cell.angle_beta   90.00
_cell.angle_gamma   90.00
#
_symmetry.space_group_name_H-M   'P 1'
#
loop_
_entity.id
_entity.type
_entity.pdbx_description
1 polymer ?
#
loop_
_entity_poly.entity_id
_entity_poly.type
_entity_poly.pdbx_seq_one_letter_code
_entity_poly.pdbx_strand_id
1 'polypeptide(L)'
;MLMLHLTDGIHHIQGMEYHPVPVLHSGLPPGTKVMIHGIVAYRLGVLLLKPENVKLLGGEVDSLVEEYSMERVLAGLIGEEVDRPNKRSCPMLKA
;
A
#
# COMPACT_ATOMS: atom_id res chain seq x y z
N MET A 1 -13.30 -0.17 5.31
CA MET A 1 -12.82 -1.55 5.08
C MET A 1 -11.80 -1.52 3.95
N LEU A 2 -10.54 -1.37 4.32
CA LEU A 2 -9.40 -1.41 3.42
C LEU A 2 -8.88 -2.85 3.26
N MET A 3 -8.36 -3.15 2.07
CA MET A 3 -7.55 -4.34 1.79
C MET A 3 -6.12 -3.89 1.50
N LEU A 4 -5.20 -4.27 2.37
CA LEU A 4 -3.78 -3.91 2.27
C LEU A 4 -3.01 -5.06 1.64
N HIS A 5 -2.12 -4.71 0.71
CA HIS A 5 -1.08 -5.60 0.22
C HIS A 5 0.18 -5.34 1.05
N LEU A 6 0.60 -6.33 1.85
CA LEU A 6 1.70 -6.23 2.79
C LEU A 6 2.85 -7.13 2.35
N THR A 7 4.08 -6.73 2.68
CA THR A 7 5.28 -7.53 2.44
C THR A 7 6.33 -7.32 3.52
N ASP A 8 7.09 -8.36 3.82
CA ASP A 8 8.31 -8.31 4.63
C ASP A 8 9.58 -8.08 3.78
N GLY A 9 9.41 -7.88 2.47
CA GLY A 9 10.49 -7.79 1.47
C GLY A 9 10.74 -9.08 0.70
N ILE A 10 10.11 -10.19 1.10
CA ILE A 10 10.24 -11.51 0.45
C ILE A 10 8.87 -12.10 0.12
N HIS A 11 7.98 -12.16 1.11
CA HIS A 11 6.64 -12.71 0.97
C HIS A 11 5.60 -11.61 0.84
N HIS A 12 4.52 -11.92 0.13
CA HIS A 12 3.36 -11.04 0.00
C HIS A 12 2.16 -11.67 0.71
N ILE A 13 1.48 -10.88 1.54
CA ILE A 13 0.25 -11.27 2.24
C ILE A 13 -0.78 -10.16 2.14
N GLN A 14 -2.02 -10.48 2.47
CA GLN A 14 -3.10 -9.49 2.54
C GLN A 14 -3.46 -9.16 3.98
N GLY A 15 -3.84 -7.91 4.23
CA GLY A 15 -4.41 -7.47 5.50
C GLY A 15 -5.78 -6.84 5.26
N MET A 16 -6.82 -7.38 5.89
CA MET A 16 -8.16 -6.82 5.87
C MET A 16 -8.37 -5.96 7.10
N GLU A 17 -8.85 -4.73 6.92
CA GLU A 17 -9.37 -3.92 8.02
C GLU A 17 -10.65 -4.56 8.57
N TYR A 18 -10.49 -5.43 9.59
CA TYR A 18 -11.58 -6.20 10.18
C TYR A 18 -12.38 -5.38 11.20
N HIS A 19 -11.72 -4.48 11.92
CA HIS A 19 -12.34 -3.39 12.68
C HIS A 19 -11.78 -2.05 12.16
N PRO A 20 -12.53 -0.93 12.24
CA PRO A 20 -12.03 0.36 11.76
C PRO A 20 -10.68 0.70 12.40
N VAL A 21 -9.64 0.92 11.59
CA VAL A 21 -8.28 1.26 12.05
C VAL A 21 -7.98 2.71 11.61
N PRO A 22 -8.20 3.73 12.46
CA PRO A 22 -8.20 5.14 12.04
C PRO A 22 -6.89 5.64 11.42
N VAL A 23 -5.76 5.01 11.74
CA VAL A 23 -4.45 5.36 11.17
C VAL A 23 -4.25 4.83 9.74
N LEU A 24 -5.12 3.92 9.29
CA LEU A 24 -5.12 3.41 7.92
C LEU A 24 -6.13 4.18 7.10
N HIS A 25 -5.70 4.74 5.97
CA HIS A 25 -6.55 5.41 5.00
C HIS A 25 -6.00 5.20 3.59
N SER A 26 -6.84 5.37 2.57
CA SER A 26 -6.44 5.13 1.18
C SER A 26 -5.33 6.06 0.69
N GLY A 27 -5.22 7.27 1.26
CA GLY A 27 -4.17 8.24 0.92
C GLY A 27 -2.77 7.93 1.48
N LEU A 28 -2.54 6.77 2.11
CA LEU A 28 -1.19 6.38 2.54
C LEU A 28 -0.30 6.12 1.31
N PRO A 29 0.92 6.67 1.25
CA PRO A 29 1.78 6.48 0.08
C PRO A 29 2.24 5.01 -0.02
N PRO A 30 2.30 4.43 -1.23
CA PRO A 30 2.88 3.11 -1.43
C PRO A 30 4.26 2.98 -0.81
N GLY A 31 4.51 1.84 -0.17
CA GLY A 31 5.73 1.58 0.59
C GLY A 31 5.73 2.10 2.02
N THR A 32 4.63 2.69 2.49
CA THR A 32 4.38 3.02 3.92
C THR A 32 4.72 1.83 4.81
N LYS A 33 5.53 2.07 5.84
CA LYS A 33 5.86 1.05 6.84
C LYS A 33 4.82 1.03 7.94
N VAL A 34 4.35 -0.18 8.25
CA VAL A 34 3.43 -0.46 9.35
C VAL A 34 4.05 -1.54 10.23
N MET A 35 3.90 -1.39 11.54
CA MET A 35 4.20 -2.44 12.49
C MET A 35 2.91 -3.22 12.74
N ILE A 36 2.95 -4.53 12.46
CA ILE A 36 1.91 -5.48 12.85
C ILE A 36 2.36 -6.16 14.14
N HIS A 37 1.55 -6.08 15.20
CA HIS A 37 1.95 -6.58 16.52
C HIS A 37 0.80 -7.25 17.30
N GLY A 38 1.18 -7.98 18.35
CA GLY A 38 0.26 -8.78 19.16
C GLY A 38 -0.20 -10.05 18.44
N ILE A 39 -1.32 -10.61 18.91
CA ILE A 39 -1.94 -11.78 18.30
C ILE A 39 -2.91 -11.30 17.21
N VAL A 40 -2.63 -11.70 15.97
CA VAL A 40 -3.45 -11.34 14.79
C VAL A 40 -4.08 -12.61 14.23
N ALA A 41 -5.41 -12.64 14.19
CA ALA A 41 -6.13 -13.73 13.55
C ALA A 41 -5.91 -13.68 12.03
N TYR A 42 -5.84 -14.83 11.39
CA TYR A 42 -5.75 -14.93 9.93
C TYR A 42 -6.61 -16.06 9.39
N ARG A 43 -7.13 -15.88 8.18
CA ARG A 43 -7.92 -16.87 7.44
C ARG A 43 -7.60 -16.75 5.97
N LEU A 44 -7.39 -17.88 5.29
CA LEU A 44 -7.15 -17.93 3.84
C LEU A 44 -6.02 -16.99 3.37
N GLY A 45 -4.95 -16.84 4.17
CA GLY A 45 -3.81 -15.97 3.83
C GLY A 45 -4.05 -14.47 4.07
N VAL A 46 -5.17 -14.10 4.69
CA VAL A 46 -5.52 -12.71 5.01
C VAL A 46 -5.47 -12.47 6.51
N LEU A 47 -4.70 -11.46 6.94
CA LEU A 47 -4.68 -10.97 8.32
C LEU A 47 -5.97 -10.18 8.62
N LEU A 48 -6.60 -10.44 9.76
CA LEU A 48 -7.79 -9.73 10.23
C LEU A 48 -7.36 -8.63 11.20
N LEU A 49 -7.07 -7.44 10.64
CA LEU A 49 -6.47 -6.33 11.38
C LEU A 49 -7.49 -5.57 12.22
N LYS A 50 -7.09 -5.26 13.46
CA LYS A 50 -7.80 -4.38 14.40
C LYS A 50 -6.91 -3.22 14.83
N PRO A 51 -7.44 -2.16 15.44
CA PRO A 51 -6.65 -1.00 15.89
C PRO A 51 -5.45 -1.37 16.75
N GLU A 52 -5.63 -2.31 17.68
CA GLU A 52 -4.61 -2.77 18.61
C GLU A 52 -3.49 -3.59 17.94
N ASN A 53 -3.63 -3.97 16.67
CA ASN A 53 -2.62 -4.74 15.95
C ASN A 53 -1.72 -3.89 15.07
N VAL A 54 -2.05 -2.62 14.82
CA VAL A 54 -1.42 -1.81 13.79
C VAL A 54 -0.87 -0.53 14.37
N LYS A 55 0.43 -0.30 14.17
CA LYS A 55 1.07 1.00 14.40
C LYS A 55 1.69 1.51 13.10
N LEU A 56 1.27 2.70 12.68
CA LEU A 56 1.83 3.38 11.52
C LEU A 56 3.24 3.89 11.83
N LEU A 57 4.22 3.51 11.01
CA LEU A 57 5.61 4.01 11.10
C LEU A 57 5.89 5.11 10.06
N GLY A 58 5.11 5.13 8.96
CA GLY A 58 5.22 6.13 7.90
C GLY A 58 6.29 5.79 6.85
N GLY A 59 6.78 6.83 6.18
CA GLY A 59 7.69 6.71 5.04
C GLY A 59 6.99 6.29 3.75
N GLU A 60 7.75 6.24 2.67
CA GLU A 60 7.30 5.85 1.33
C GLU A 60 8.44 5.17 0.56
N VAL A 61 8.14 4.63 -0.62
CA VAL A 61 9.14 4.08 -1.54
C VAL A 61 8.83 4.58 -2.95
N ASP A 62 9.68 5.47 -3.48
CA ASP A 62 9.47 6.19 -4.75
C ASP A 62 9.05 5.27 -5.91
N SER A 63 9.74 4.12 -6.07
CA SER A 63 9.42 3.16 -7.13
C SER A 63 8.01 2.58 -6.98
N LEU A 64 7.53 2.35 -5.76
CA LEU A 64 6.17 1.89 -5.50
C LEU A 64 5.15 3.01 -5.67
N VAL A 65 5.50 4.27 -5.40
CA VAL A 65 4.62 5.41 -5.64
C VAL A 65 4.36 5.58 -7.14
N GLU A 66 5.39 5.41 -7.99
CA GLU A 66 5.24 5.40 -9.46
C GLU A 66 4.31 4.27 -9.95
N GLU A 67 4.40 3.09 -9.34
CA GLU A 67 3.71 1.88 -9.80
C GLU A 67 2.30 1.71 -9.22
N TYR A 68 2.11 2.03 -7.94
CA TYR A 68 0.91 1.74 -7.15
C TYR A 68 0.19 3.00 -6.66
N SER A 69 0.25 4.09 -7.43
CA SER A 69 -0.59 5.27 -7.13
C SER A 69 -2.06 4.87 -7.04
N MET A 70 -2.84 5.55 -6.19
CA MET A 70 -4.26 5.23 -6.02
C MET A 70 -5.03 5.23 -7.34
N GLU A 71 -4.74 6.18 -8.22
CA GLU A 71 -5.32 6.28 -9.56
C GLU A 71 -5.03 5.01 -10.38
N ARG A 72 -3.78 4.55 -10.40
CA ARG A 72 -3.37 3.33 -11.12
C ARG A 72 -4.06 2.08 -10.58
N VAL A 73 -4.13 1.95 -9.26
CA VAL A 73 -4.80 0.82 -8.61
C VAL A 73 -6.29 0.82 -8.96
N LEU A 74 -6.97 1.96 -8.87
CA LEU A 74 -8.40 2.07 -9.18
C LEU A 74 -8.70 1.86 -10.67
N ALA A 75 -7.92 2.48 -11.56
CA ALA A 75 -8.04 2.28 -13.01
C ALA A 75 -7.87 0.81 -13.39
N GLY A 76 -6.85 0.14 -12.83
CA GLY A 76 -6.61 -1.28 -13.08
C GLY A 76 -7.78 -2.18 -12.64
N LEU A 77 -8.49 -1.84 -11.56
CA LEU A 77 -9.66 -2.59 -11.10
C LEU A 77 -10.87 -2.46 -12.03
N ILE A 78 -10.96 -1.37 -12.80
CA ILE A 78 -12.03 -1.16 -13.79
C ILE A 78 -11.60 -1.46 -15.23
N GLY A 79 -10.37 -1.95 -15.42
CA GLY A 79 -9.81 -2.29 -16.73
C GLY A 79 -9.34 -1.09 -17.56
N GLU A 80 -9.06 0.03 -16.91
CA GLU A 80 -8.49 1.23 -17.54
C GLU A 80 -6.96 1.27 -17.36
N GLU A 81 -6.27 1.86 -18.34
CA GLU A 81 -4.82 2.11 -18.25
C GLU A 81 -4.54 3.58 -17.98
N VAL A 82 -3.72 3.85 -16.97
CA VAL A 82 -3.19 5.21 -16.70
C VAL A 82 -1.85 5.35 -17.43
N ASP A 83 -1.78 6.33 -18.32
CA ASP A 83 -0.57 6.59 -19.10
C ASP A 83 0.62 6.85 -18.16
N ARG A 84 1.80 6.30 -18.49
CA ARG A 84 2.98 6.51 -17.64
C ARG A 84 3.50 7.93 -17.92
N PRO A 85 3.73 8.78 -16.90
CA PRO A 85 4.41 10.04 -17.15
C PRO A 85 5.75 9.74 -17.82
N ASN A 86 5.93 10.28 -19.02
CA ASN A 86 7.09 10.03 -19.86
C ASN A 86 8.36 10.48 -19.10
N LYS A 87 9.27 9.57 -18.73
CA LYS A 87 10.52 9.89 -17.98
C LYS A 87 11.42 10.93 -18.68
N ARG A 88 11.08 11.35 -19.89
CA ARG A 88 11.74 12.40 -20.68
C ARG A 88 11.40 13.84 -20.26
N SER A 89 10.44 14.07 -19.36
CA SER A 89 10.07 15.41 -18.90
C SER A 89 10.86 15.90 -17.69
N CYS A 90 11.81 15.14 -17.14
CA CYS A 90 12.65 15.61 -16.04
C CYS A 90 13.79 16.51 -16.58
N PRO A 91 13.75 17.85 -16.37
CA PRO A 91 14.78 18.75 -16.89
C PRO A 91 16.15 18.62 -16.19
N MET A 92 16.28 17.74 -15.20
CA MET A 92 17.47 17.64 -14.32
C MET A 92 18.53 16.61 -14.75
N LEU A 93 18.41 15.97 -15.92
CA LEU A 93 19.41 15.02 -16.44
C LEU A 93 19.95 15.47 -17.81
N LYS A 94 20.51 16.69 -17.85
CA LYS A 94 21.50 17.10 -18.85
C LYS A 94 22.73 17.61 -18.11
N ALA A 95 23.63 16.70 -17.77
CA ALA A 95 25.03 16.97 -17.44
C ALA A 95 25.86 15.83 -18.01
#